data_AF-A0A9N9DU00-F1
#
_entry.id   AF-A0A9N9DU00-F1
#
_cell.length_a   1.000
_cell.length_b   1.000
_cell.length_c   1.000
_cell.angle_alpha   90.00
_cell.angle_beta   90.00
_cell.angle_gamma   90.00
#
_symmetry.space_group_name_H-M   'P 1'
#
loop_
_entity.id
_entity.type
_entity.pdbx_description
1 polymer ?
#
loop_
_entity_poly.entity_id
_entity_poly.type
_entity_poly.pdbx_seq_one_letter_code
_entity_poly.pdbx_strand_id
1 'polypeptide(L)'
;DKLSGNEKRLYRVARRYFENFESEKWNVNQFLEFTNRKGGDKFPLTTRKEIYTMWLEYYLQKKTITVKKYLDLLNEAKYTSLAEALSFQFAMRKSVDVKLLDNRRQNYSSFIKTGKSNNSYVRNKDYIKDDVPHEIKILLRLELEKNISENDEAGYIYVFTVEDKEKENRNSSRMFYKIGRCKNVDQRLKQWEKKCDYKAKLLESFPTEGCKCKYTHRVERLIHLELSKTKATLPPCPGCKEVHQEWFKGESISDSKMPGWKEIRAVIVKWVTYAENVYGPGL
;
A
#
# COMPACT_ATOMS: atom_id res chain seq x y z
N ASP A 1 1.97 -8.21 25.99
CA ASP A 1 2.84 -9.11 26.80
C ASP A 1 4.31 -9.24 26.39
N LYS A 2 4.77 -8.64 25.29
CA LYS A 2 6.16 -8.80 24.79
C LYS A 2 7.19 -7.76 25.30
N LEU A 3 6.76 -6.80 26.13
CA LEU A 3 7.63 -5.74 26.66
C LEU A 3 8.31 -6.22 27.95
N SER A 4 9.61 -5.97 28.09
CA SER A 4 10.35 -6.15 29.34
C SER A 4 9.76 -5.29 30.47
N GLY A 5 10.10 -5.59 31.73
CA GLY A 5 9.60 -4.83 32.88
C GLY A 5 9.88 -3.33 32.79
N ASN A 6 11.05 -2.96 32.24
CA ASN A 6 11.46 -1.58 32.02
C ASN A 6 10.70 -0.92 30.86
N GLU A 7 10.47 -1.64 29.76
CA GLU A 7 9.68 -1.14 28.63
C GLU A 7 8.20 -0.98 28.99
N LYS A 8 7.63 -1.91 29.79
CA LYS A 8 6.28 -1.77 30.36
C LYS A 8 6.18 -0.57 31.30
N ARG A 9 7.26 -0.23 32.01
CA ARG A 9 7.31 0.96 32.88
C ARG A 9 7.37 2.24 32.05
N LEU A 10 8.24 2.29 31.03
CA LEU A 10 8.32 3.42 30.10
C LEU A 10 7.00 3.63 29.36
N TYR A 11 6.39 2.56 28.85
CA TYR A 11 5.08 2.60 28.19
C TYR A 11 3.97 3.09 29.13
N ARG A 12 3.94 2.64 30.40
CA ARG A 12 2.97 3.13 31.40
C ARG A 12 3.20 4.59 31.79
N VAL A 13 4.45 5.02 31.94
CA VAL A 13 4.80 6.42 32.26
C VAL A 13 4.44 7.34 31.09
N ALA A 14 4.75 6.92 29.86
CA ALA A 14 4.30 7.56 28.64
C ALA A 14 2.77 7.67 28.64
N ARG A 15 2.07 6.53 28.72
CA ARG A 15 0.60 6.46 28.68
C ARG A 15 -0.09 7.37 29.71
N ARG A 16 0.30 7.30 30.98
CA ARG A 16 -0.31 8.08 32.07
C ARG A 16 -0.09 9.59 31.93
N TYR A 17 0.98 9.99 31.25
CA TYR A 17 1.30 11.39 31.02
C TYR A 17 0.62 11.91 29.74
N PHE A 18 0.49 11.07 28.72
CA PHE A 18 -0.16 11.42 27.45
C PHE A 18 -1.69 11.40 27.51
N GLU A 19 -2.28 10.61 28.40
CA GLU A 19 -3.73 10.67 28.69
C GLU A 19 -4.13 12.04 29.32
N ASN A 20 -3.17 12.79 29.90
CA ASN A 20 -3.41 14.05 30.58
C ASN A 20 -3.06 15.31 29.76
N PHE A 21 -2.41 15.19 28.59
CA PHE A 21 -1.99 16.34 27.78
C PHE A 21 -2.53 16.24 26.34
N GLU A 22 -3.20 17.31 25.90
CA GLU A 22 -3.84 17.45 24.58
C GLU A 22 -2.92 17.00 23.43
N SER A 23 -3.34 15.94 22.72
CA SER A 23 -2.58 15.26 21.66
C SER A 23 -2.27 16.10 20.41
N GLU A 24 -2.85 17.30 20.31
CA GLU A 24 -2.70 18.17 19.14
C GLU A 24 -1.39 18.97 19.13
N LYS A 25 -0.70 19.07 20.27
CA LYS A 25 0.45 19.98 20.46
C LYS A 25 1.83 19.32 20.28
N TRP A 26 1.90 18.03 19.91
CA TRP A 26 3.15 17.26 19.95
C TRP A 26 3.67 16.81 18.58
N ASN A 27 4.93 17.15 18.27
CA ASN A 27 5.75 16.63 17.17
C ASN A 27 6.79 15.60 17.65
N VAL A 28 7.48 14.94 16.72
CA VAL A 28 8.43 13.85 17.04
C VAL A 28 9.56 14.32 17.96
N ASN A 29 10.09 15.52 17.73
CA ASN A 29 11.20 16.06 18.51
C ASN A 29 10.80 16.34 19.96
N GLN A 30 9.59 16.87 20.18
CA GLN A 30 9.03 17.07 21.52
C GLN A 30 8.85 15.74 22.26
N PHE A 31 8.43 14.68 21.56
CA PHE A 31 8.33 13.33 22.14
C PHE A 31 9.70 12.77 22.53
N LEU A 32 10.72 12.93 21.68
CA LEU A 32 12.08 12.46 21.96
C LEU A 32 12.71 13.25 23.11
N GLU A 33 12.55 14.57 23.15
CA GLU A 33 13.07 15.40 24.24
C GLU A 33 12.39 15.06 25.58
N PHE A 34 11.08 14.84 25.58
CA PHE A 34 10.34 14.41 26.77
C PHE A 34 10.79 13.04 27.26
N THR A 35 10.92 12.06 26.35
CA THR A 35 11.36 10.72 26.74
C THR A 35 12.78 10.77 27.31
N ASN A 36 13.70 11.59 26.79
CA ASN A 36 15.02 11.81 27.40
C ASN A 36 14.91 12.27 28.86
N ARG A 37 14.09 13.30 29.14
CA ARG A 37 13.90 13.85 30.50
C ARG A 37 13.31 12.85 31.51
N LYS A 38 12.65 11.78 31.03
CA LYS A 38 12.02 10.75 31.87
C LYS A 38 12.81 9.44 31.93
N GLY A 39 14.10 9.47 31.56
CA GLY A 39 14.96 8.29 31.58
C GLY A 39 14.80 7.38 30.37
N GLY A 40 14.18 7.88 29.31
CA GLY A 40 14.02 7.22 28.01
C GLY A 40 15.32 7.18 27.20
N ASP A 41 16.28 8.03 27.50
CA ASP A 41 17.67 7.99 27.02
C ASP A 41 18.36 6.63 27.30
N LYS A 42 17.94 5.94 28.36
CA LYS A 42 18.40 4.58 28.71
C LYS A 42 17.88 3.49 27.77
N PHE A 43 16.96 3.82 26.87
CA PHE A 43 16.38 2.88 25.92
C PHE A 43 16.90 3.16 24.51
N PRO A 44 17.14 2.11 23.71
CA PRO A 44 17.51 2.29 22.32
C PRO A 44 16.53 3.20 21.59
N LEU A 45 17.05 4.08 20.75
CA LEU A 45 16.28 5.00 19.92
C LEU A 45 15.21 4.28 19.08
N THR A 46 15.50 3.04 18.65
CA THR A 46 14.55 2.15 17.96
C THR A 46 13.34 1.81 18.85
N THR A 47 13.56 1.41 20.10
CA THR A 47 12.50 1.11 21.07
C THR A 47 11.63 2.35 21.34
N ARG A 48 12.25 3.53 21.41
CA ARG A 48 11.51 4.79 21.61
C ARG A 48 10.65 5.15 20.41
N LYS A 49 11.15 4.88 19.19
CA LYS A 49 10.41 5.06 17.94
C LYS A 49 9.25 4.07 17.83
N GLU A 50 9.44 2.82 18.23
CA GLU A 50 8.35 1.84 18.29
C GLU A 50 7.26 2.27 19.28
N ILE A 51 7.65 2.76 20.46
CA ILE A 51 6.70 3.30 21.44
C ILE A 51 5.94 4.51 20.86
N TYR A 52 6.61 5.37 20.08
CA TYR A 52 5.97 6.49 19.39
C TYR A 52 4.98 6.04 18.30
N THR A 53 5.34 5.04 17.50
CA THR A 53 4.46 4.47 16.47
C THR A 53 3.24 3.79 17.10
N MET A 54 3.44 3.01 18.17
CA MET A 54 2.33 2.41 18.93
C MET A 54 1.38 3.47 19.51
N TRP A 55 1.91 4.63 19.93
CA TRP A 55 1.12 5.77 20.37
C TRP A 55 0.30 6.37 19.22
N LEU A 56 0.92 6.62 18.06
CA LEU A 56 0.24 7.13 16.87
C LEU A 56 -0.90 6.21 16.41
N GLU A 57 -0.68 4.89 16.42
CA GLU A 57 -1.68 3.88 16.07
C GLU A 57 -2.86 3.87 17.05
N TYR A 58 -2.60 3.98 18.36
CA TYR A 58 -3.65 4.05 19.37
C TYR A 58 -4.57 5.27 19.19
N TYR A 59 -4.00 6.45 18.91
CA TYR A 59 -4.79 7.68 18.70
C TYR A 59 -5.55 7.65 17.35
N LEU A 60 -4.99 6.99 16.33
CA LEU A 60 -5.70 6.76 15.08
C LEU A 60 -6.93 5.86 15.31
N GLN A 61 -6.78 4.79 16.09
CA GLN A 61 -7.88 3.89 16.46
C GLN A 61 -8.97 4.59 17.29
N LYS A 62 -8.58 5.52 18.18
CA LYS A 62 -9.51 6.33 18.97
C LYS A 62 -10.13 7.51 18.21
N LYS A 63 -9.79 7.69 16.92
CA LYS A 63 -10.22 8.81 16.06
C LYS A 63 -9.86 10.20 16.60
N THR A 64 -8.88 10.27 17.50
CA THR A 64 -8.40 11.51 18.13
C THR A 64 -7.35 12.23 17.29
N ILE A 65 -6.83 11.59 16.23
CA ILE A 65 -6.00 12.21 15.19
C ILE A 65 -6.52 11.81 13.80
N THR A 66 -6.33 12.68 12.81
CA THR A 66 -6.68 12.38 11.42
C THR A 66 -5.63 11.48 10.77
N VAL A 67 -6.04 10.69 9.75
CA VAL A 67 -5.12 9.85 8.95
C VAL A 67 -3.98 10.69 8.35
N LYS A 68 -4.28 11.91 7.90
CA LYS A 68 -3.28 12.84 7.36
C LYS A 68 -2.24 13.20 8.43
N LYS A 69 -2.67 13.59 9.63
CA LYS A 69 -1.78 13.94 10.74
C LYS A 69 -0.93 12.76 11.20
N TYR A 70 -1.49 11.55 11.22
CA TYR A 70 -0.77 10.31 11.50
C TYR A 70 0.37 10.08 10.49
N LEU A 71 0.10 10.25 9.19
CA LEU A 71 1.10 10.09 8.13
C LEU A 71 2.19 11.17 8.19
N ASP A 72 1.82 12.42 8.49
CA ASP A 72 2.77 13.53 8.64
C ASP A 72 3.75 13.27 9.80
N LEU A 73 3.25 12.84 10.97
CA LEU A 73 4.06 12.53 12.15
C LEU A 73 4.92 11.27 11.97
N LEU A 74 4.41 10.26 11.26
CA LEU A 74 5.20 9.09 10.88
C LEU A 74 6.35 9.44 9.95
N ASN A 75 6.10 10.31 8.97
CA ASN A 75 7.12 10.75 8.03
C ASN A 75 8.16 11.61 8.74
N GLU A 76 7.74 12.53 9.60
CA GLU A 76 8.65 13.30 10.47
C GLU A 76 9.56 12.37 11.29
N ALA A 77 9.02 11.28 11.85
CA ALA A 77 9.81 10.31 12.64
C ALA A 77 10.84 9.53 11.81
N LYS A 78 10.53 9.29 10.52
CA LYS A 78 11.47 8.72 9.56
C LYS A 78 12.56 9.73 9.18
N TYR A 79 12.24 11.01 8.99
CA TYR A 79 13.25 12.02 8.65
C TYR A 79 14.19 12.36 9.80
N THR A 80 13.69 12.39 11.05
CA THR A 80 14.54 12.47 12.24
C THR A 80 15.52 11.29 12.30
N SER A 81 15.09 10.09 11.88
CA SER A 81 15.96 8.90 11.81
C SER A 81 17.06 8.99 10.74
N LEU A 82 16.81 9.65 9.62
CA LEU A 82 17.79 9.90 8.56
C LEU A 82 18.83 10.95 8.99
N ALA A 83 18.39 12.01 9.65
CA ALA A 83 19.28 13.05 10.19
C ALA A 83 20.18 12.48 11.30
N GLU A 84 19.62 11.71 12.23
CA GLU A 84 20.39 11.01 13.28
C GLU A 84 21.34 9.97 12.67
N ALA A 85 20.90 9.20 11.67
CA ALA A 85 21.74 8.21 10.99
C ALA A 85 22.90 8.84 10.20
N LEU A 86 22.70 10.02 9.60
CA LEU A 86 23.75 10.79 8.92
C LEU A 86 24.77 11.36 9.93
N SER A 87 24.32 11.87 11.07
CA SER A 87 25.20 12.28 12.17
C SER A 87 25.96 11.10 12.78
N PHE A 88 25.32 9.93 12.85
CA PHE A 88 25.93 8.69 13.35
C PHE A 88 26.90 8.04 12.34
N GLN A 89 26.62 8.14 11.02
CA GLN A 89 27.52 7.72 9.94
C GLN A 89 28.84 8.48 9.94
N PHE A 90 28.79 9.78 10.26
CA PHE A 90 29.98 10.61 10.42
C PHE A 90 30.83 10.18 11.64
N ALA A 91 30.17 9.71 12.71
CA ALA A 91 30.82 9.23 13.93
C ALA A 91 31.37 7.79 13.83
N MET A 92 30.75 6.92 13.02
CA MET A 92 31.07 5.49 12.88
C MET A 92 32.15 5.14 11.84
N ARG A 93 32.95 6.10 11.37
CA ARG A 93 34.13 5.84 10.50
C ARG A 93 35.25 5.05 11.18
N LYS A 94 35.06 4.60 12.43
CA LYS A 94 35.90 3.63 13.12
C LYS A 94 35.06 2.42 13.55
N SER A 95 35.46 1.25 13.06
CA SER A 95 35.24 -0.09 13.62
C SER A 95 33.84 -0.75 13.61
N VAL A 96 33.70 -1.72 12.68
CA VAL A 96 33.22 -3.12 12.86
C VAL A 96 31.80 -3.53 12.39
N ASP A 97 31.85 -4.71 11.73
CA ASP A 97 30.94 -5.62 11.02
C ASP A 97 29.40 -5.62 11.18
N VAL A 98 28.76 -5.65 10.00
CA VAL A 98 27.32 -5.77 9.72
C VAL A 98 26.93 -7.23 9.49
N LYS A 99 26.66 -8.02 10.54
CA LYS A 99 26.10 -9.39 10.39
C LYS A 99 25.01 -9.80 11.39
N LEU A 100 24.53 -8.91 12.27
CA LEU A 100 23.59 -9.29 13.36
C LEU A 100 22.16 -8.76 13.24
N LEU A 101 21.77 -8.13 12.12
CA LEU A 101 20.43 -7.53 11.97
C LEU A 101 19.39 -8.37 11.20
N ASP A 102 19.74 -9.54 10.67
CA ASP A 102 18.82 -10.30 9.81
C ASP A 102 17.88 -11.27 10.53
N ASN A 103 18.11 -11.62 11.81
CA ASN A 103 17.36 -12.72 12.44
C ASN A 103 16.10 -12.34 13.25
N ARG A 104 15.66 -11.08 13.26
CA ARG A 104 14.46 -10.66 14.03
C ARG A 104 13.29 -10.05 13.23
N ARG A 105 13.31 -10.18 11.90
CA ARG A 105 12.24 -9.68 10.99
C ARG A 105 11.03 -10.61 10.78
N GLN A 106 10.93 -11.76 11.45
CA GLN A 106 10.00 -12.82 11.03
C GLN A 106 8.60 -12.86 11.68
N ASN A 107 8.22 -11.99 12.64
CA ASN A 107 7.00 -12.21 13.44
C ASN A 107 5.93 -11.10 13.43
N TYR A 108 5.49 -10.69 12.23
CA TYR A 108 4.17 -10.05 12.04
C TYR A 108 3.44 -10.74 10.87
N SER A 109 3.02 -11.98 11.10
CA SER A 109 2.17 -12.75 10.19
C SER A 109 0.72 -12.67 10.68
N SER A 110 -0.07 -11.75 10.15
CA SER A 110 -1.53 -11.86 10.24
C SER A 110 -1.97 -13.04 9.36
N PHE A 111 -2.59 -14.04 9.99
CA PHE A 111 -3.10 -15.24 9.35
C PHE A 111 -4.51 -14.97 8.82
N ILE A 112 -4.78 -15.27 7.55
CA ILE A 112 -6.15 -15.25 6.99
C ILE A 112 -6.61 -16.71 6.81
N LYS A 113 -7.68 -17.12 7.50
CA LYS A 113 -8.35 -18.41 7.26
C LYS A 113 -8.94 -18.40 5.86
N THR A 114 -8.60 -19.38 5.02
CA THR A 114 -9.24 -19.51 3.71
C THR A 114 -10.53 -20.33 3.78
N GLY A 115 -11.42 -20.14 2.80
CA GLY A 115 -12.65 -20.92 2.65
C GLY A 115 -12.49 -22.28 1.95
N LYS A 116 -11.27 -22.68 1.56
CA LYS A 116 -11.00 -23.96 0.87
C LYS A 116 -10.44 -24.98 1.87
N SER A 117 -11.33 -25.79 2.44
CA SER A 117 -11.09 -26.88 3.42
C SER A 117 -10.75 -26.46 4.85
N ASN A 118 -11.13 -27.32 5.80
CA ASN A 118 -10.76 -27.21 7.21
C ASN A 118 -9.22 -27.10 7.32
N ASN A 119 -8.73 -25.91 7.67
CA ASN A 119 -7.37 -25.63 8.15
C ASN A 119 -6.29 -25.18 7.13
N SER A 120 -6.63 -24.49 6.04
CA SER A 120 -5.62 -23.79 5.22
C SER A 120 -5.53 -22.29 5.58
N TYR A 121 -4.33 -21.83 5.94
CA TYR A 121 -4.04 -20.44 6.28
C TYR A 121 -3.20 -19.79 5.19
N VAL A 122 -3.63 -18.65 4.67
CA VAL A 122 -2.80 -17.82 3.78
C VAL A 122 -2.14 -16.73 4.62
N ARG A 123 -0.81 -16.57 4.49
CA ARG A 123 -0.08 -15.52 5.19
C ARG A 123 -0.04 -14.28 4.30
N ASN A 124 -0.35 -13.11 4.86
CA ASN A 124 -0.28 -11.84 4.12
C ASN A 124 1.09 -11.56 3.48
N LYS A 125 2.17 -12.11 4.06
CA LYS A 125 3.53 -12.03 3.51
C LYS A 125 3.73 -12.77 2.19
N ASP A 126 2.87 -13.74 1.86
CA ASP A 126 3.06 -14.56 0.65
C ASP A 126 2.67 -13.78 -0.63
N TYR A 127 1.95 -12.65 -0.50
CA TYR A 127 1.50 -11.82 -1.63
C TYR A 127 2.10 -10.40 -1.65
N ILE A 128 2.61 -9.90 -0.52
CA ILE A 128 3.30 -8.60 -0.45
C ILE A 128 4.80 -8.84 -0.63
N LYS A 129 5.29 -8.67 -1.86
CA LYS A 129 6.71 -8.89 -2.20
C LYS A 129 7.64 -7.90 -1.48
N ASP A 130 8.88 -8.32 -1.29
CA ASP A 130 9.86 -7.52 -0.53
C ASP A 130 10.38 -6.28 -1.27
N ASP A 131 10.33 -6.29 -2.60
CA ASP A 131 10.68 -5.16 -3.48
C ASP A 131 9.62 -4.05 -3.46
N VAL A 132 8.41 -4.32 -2.96
CA VAL A 132 7.36 -3.30 -2.82
C VAL A 132 7.80 -2.22 -1.80
N PRO A 133 7.67 -0.92 -2.12
CA PRO A 133 7.99 0.16 -1.20
C PRO A 133 7.27 0.04 0.15
N HIS A 134 7.96 0.38 1.24
CA HIS A 134 7.44 0.18 2.60
C HIS A 134 6.07 0.86 2.85
N GLU A 135 5.86 2.06 2.29
CA GLU A 135 4.58 2.78 2.37
C GLU A 135 3.44 2.00 1.72
N ILE A 136 3.67 1.46 0.52
CA ILE A 136 2.69 0.63 -0.19
C ILE A 136 2.43 -0.66 0.61
N LYS A 137 3.47 -1.29 1.19
CA LYS A 137 3.29 -2.47 2.05
C LYS A 137 2.36 -2.20 3.23
N ILE A 138 2.47 -1.03 3.87
CA ILE A 138 1.57 -0.63 4.97
C ILE A 138 0.14 -0.48 4.45
N LEU A 139 -0.06 0.26 3.37
CA LEU A 139 -1.39 0.49 2.80
C LEU A 139 -2.07 -0.82 2.38
N LEU A 140 -1.32 -1.75 1.78
CA LEU A 140 -1.80 -3.07 1.43
C LEU A 140 -2.23 -3.86 2.67
N ARG A 141 -1.42 -3.86 3.74
CA ARG A 141 -1.79 -4.54 5.01
C ARG A 141 -3.05 -3.97 5.62
N LEU A 142 -3.16 -2.63 5.68
CA LEU A 142 -4.35 -1.96 6.21
C LEU A 142 -5.61 -2.28 5.38
N GLU A 143 -5.47 -2.39 4.05
CA GLU A 143 -6.59 -2.78 3.19
C GLU A 143 -7.00 -4.24 3.41
N LEU A 144 -6.03 -5.14 3.59
CA LEU A 144 -6.26 -6.56 3.85
C LEU A 144 -6.90 -6.82 5.23
N GLU A 145 -6.63 -5.97 6.22
CA GLU A 145 -7.21 -6.06 7.56
C GLU A 145 -8.67 -5.58 7.63
N LYS A 146 -9.15 -4.85 6.63
CA LYS A 146 -10.55 -4.42 6.59
C LYS A 146 -11.48 -5.62 6.44
N ASN A 147 -12.69 -5.48 6.95
CA ASN A 147 -13.79 -6.38 6.60
C ASN A 147 -14.18 -6.19 5.13
N ILE A 148 -14.65 -7.28 4.50
CA ILE A 148 -15.19 -7.21 3.15
C ILE A 148 -16.43 -6.31 3.19
N SER A 149 -16.55 -5.42 2.19
CA SER A 149 -17.71 -4.55 2.08
C SER A 149 -18.94 -5.38 1.71
N GLU A 150 -20.10 -5.09 2.32
CA GLU A 150 -21.38 -5.70 1.93
C GLU A 150 -21.77 -5.37 0.49
N ASN A 151 -21.24 -4.26 -0.04
CA ASN A 151 -21.44 -3.84 -1.42
C ASN A 151 -20.36 -4.39 -2.37
N ASP A 152 -19.44 -5.24 -1.91
CA ASP A 152 -18.50 -5.94 -2.79
C ASP A 152 -19.21 -7.07 -3.52
N GLU A 153 -18.85 -7.27 -4.79
CA GLU A 153 -19.58 -8.17 -5.67
C GLU A 153 -18.66 -8.92 -6.63
N ALA A 154 -19.17 -10.05 -7.12
CA ALA A 154 -18.47 -10.90 -8.04
C ALA A 154 -18.46 -10.29 -9.46
N GLY A 155 -17.30 -10.33 -10.11
CA GLY A 155 -17.14 -9.80 -11.47
C GLY A 155 -15.72 -10.00 -12.03
N TYR A 156 -15.33 -9.11 -12.92
CA TYR A 156 -14.06 -9.13 -13.64
C TYR A 156 -13.26 -7.86 -13.38
N ILE A 157 -11.94 -8.01 -13.30
CA ILE A 157 -10.99 -6.91 -13.46
C ILE A 157 -10.66 -6.82 -14.94
N TYR A 158 -10.93 -5.68 -15.57
CA TYR A 158 -10.62 -5.46 -16.98
C TYR A 158 -9.48 -4.44 -17.12
N VAL A 159 -8.72 -4.59 -18.19
CA VAL A 159 -7.73 -3.60 -18.60
C VAL A 159 -7.92 -3.25 -20.06
N PHE A 160 -7.98 -1.96 -20.35
CA PHE A 160 -7.82 -1.47 -21.71
C PHE A 160 -6.67 -0.49 -21.78
N THR A 161 -6.10 -0.38 -22.98
CA THR A 161 -5.08 0.63 -23.29
C THR A 161 -5.67 1.73 -24.14
N VAL A 162 -5.12 2.93 -23.98
CA VAL A 162 -5.25 4.02 -24.94
C VAL A 162 -3.87 4.40 -25.44
N GLU A 163 -3.78 4.68 -26.73
CA GLU A 163 -2.58 5.31 -27.28
C GLU A 163 -2.69 6.81 -27.11
N ASP A 164 -1.61 7.41 -26.62
CA ASP A 164 -1.46 8.86 -26.64
C ASP A 164 -1.30 9.31 -28.09
N LYS A 165 -2.19 10.19 -28.56
CA LYS A 165 -2.19 10.72 -29.93
C LYS A 165 -1.24 11.92 -30.08
N GLU A 166 -0.62 12.44 -29.02
CA GLU A 166 0.38 13.51 -29.08
C GLU A 166 1.75 13.04 -29.65
N LYS A 167 1.70 12.13 -30.62
CA LYS A 167 2.81 11.34 -31.16
C LYS A 167 3.55 11.98 -32.34
N GLU A 168 3.25 13.21 -32.75
CA GLU A 168 4.05 13.83 -33.84
C GLU A 168 5.36 14.47 -33.37
N ASN A 169 5.60 14.67 -32.05
CA ASN A 169 6.73 15.50 -31.63
C ASN A 169 7.70 14.92 -30.58
N ARG A 170 7.49 13.72 -30.00
CA ARG A 170 8.46 13.15 -29.04
C ARG A 170 8.61 11.64 -29.21
N ASN A 171 9.85 11.22 -29.43
CA ASN A 171 10.31 9.86 -29.75
C ASN A 171 10.19 8.85 -28.57
N SER A 172 9.07 8.85 -27.84
CA SER A 172 8.85 7.97 -26.69
C SER A 172 7.38 7.53 -26.65
N SER A 173 7.11 6.32 -27.14
CA SER A 173 5.79 5.66 -27.07
C SER A 173 5.41 5.40 -25.62
N ARG A 174 4.60 6.27 -25.01
CA ARG A 174 4.00 6.04 -23.70
C ARG A 174 2.63 5.38 -23.89
N MET A 175 2.42 4.26 -23.22
CA MET A 175 1.11 3.59 -23.17
C MET A 175 0.49 3.77 -21.79
N PHE A 176 -0.82 3.95 -21.78
CA PHE A 176 -1.61 4.10 -20.56
C PHE A 176 -2.62 2.97 -20.46
N TYR A 177 -2.65 2.35 -19.29
CA TYR A 177 -3.52 1.23 -18.96
C TYR A 177 -4.58 1.71 -17.99
N LYS A 178 -5.85 1.55 -18.34
CA LYS A 178 -6.96 1.75 -17.41
C LYS A 178 -7.34 0.42 -16.80
N ILE A 179 -7.24 0.33 -15.48
CA ILE A 179 -7.58 -0.87 -14.73
C ILE A 179 -8.88 -0.59 -13.98
N GLY A 180 -9.92 -1.37 -14.27
CA GLY A 180 -11.23 -1.23 -13.65
C GLY A 180 -11.88 -2.56 -13.30
N ARG A 181 -13.05 -2.48 -12.64
CA ARG A 181 -13.91 -3.63 -12.30
C ARG A 181 -15.28 -3.55 -12.98
N CYS A 182 -15.88 -4.70 -13.29
CA CYS A 182 -17.23 -4.77 -13.86
C CYS A 182 -17.86 -6.16 -13.69
N LYS A 183 -19.20 -6.27 -13.79
CA LYS A 183 -19.90 -7.56 -13.86
C LYS A 183 -19.81 -8.22 -15.24
N ASN A 184 -19.84 -7.40 -16.28
CA ASN A 184 -19.86 -7.84 -17.68
C ASN A 184 -18.95 -6.92 -18.49
N VAL A 185 -17.89 -7.50 -19.06
CA VAL A 185 -16.83 -6.78 -19.78
C VAL A 185 -17.36 -6.14 -21.06
N ASP A 186 -18.19 -6.86 -21.83
CA ASP A 186 -18.72 -6.37 -23.10
C ASP A 186 -19.64 -5.17 -22.91
N GLN A 187 -20.53 -5.24 -21.91
CA GLN A 187 -21.40 -4.11 -21.58
C GLN A 187 -20.57 -2.91 -21.11
N ARG A 188 -19.52 -3.15 -20.31
CA ARG A 188 -18.65 -2.09 -19.83
C ARG A 188 -17.89 -1.42 -20.98
N LEU A 189 -17.40 -2.19 -21.95
CA LEU A 189 -16.70 -1.66 -23.12
C LEU A 189 -17.64 -0.81 -23.99
N LYS A 190 -18.86 -1.32 -24.27
CA LYS A 190 -19.90 -0.56 -25.00
C LYS A 190 -20.28 0.74 -24.31
N GLN A 191 -20.40 0.75 -22.98
CA GLN A 191 -20.66 1.98 -22.22
C GLN A 191 -19.53 2.98 -22.37
N TRP A 192 -18.29 2.50 -22.38
CA TRP A 192 -17.12 3.35 -22.49
C TRP A 192 -16.99 3.95 -23.88
N GLU A 193 -17.16 3.14 -24.93
CA GLU A 193 -17.20 3.60 -26.34
C GLU A 193 -18.30 4.62 -26.61
N LYS A 194 -19.47 4.46 -25.98
CA LYS A 194 -20.58 5.42 -26.11
C LYS A 194 -20.30 6.73 -25.37
N LYS A 195 -19.63 6.68 -24.22
CA LYS A 195 -19.42 7.85 -23.36
C LYS A 195 -18.16 8.62 -23.74
N CYS A 196 -17.12 7.95 -24.22
CA CYS A 196 -15.77 8.50 -24.31
C CYS A 196 -15.24 8.37 -25.74
N ASP A 197 -14.49 9.38 -26.20
CA ASP A 197 -13.89 9.41 -27.55
C ASP A 197 -12.47 8.80 -27.61
N TYR A 198 -12.03 8.20 -26.51
CA TYR A 198 -10.78 7.45 -26.51
C TYR A 198 -10.97 6.14 -27.28
N LYS A 199 -10.04 5.83 -28.19
CA LYS A 199 -9.97 4.52 -28.84
C LYS A 199 -9.43 3.48 -27.85
N ALA A 200 -10.29 3.00 -26.94
CA ALA A 200 -9.92 1.91 -26.04
C ALA A 200 -9.74 0.61 -26.81
N LYS A 201 -8.63 -0.05 -26.55
CA LYS A 201 -8.43 -1.45 -26.93
C LYS A 201 -8.43 -2.29 -25.67
N LEU A 202 -9.43 -3.16 -25.51
CA LEU A 202 -9.43 -4.16 -24.45
C LEU A 202 -8.17 -5.03 -24.60
N LEU A 203 -7.38 -5.11 -23.53
CA LEU A 203 -6.20 -5.95 -23.48
C LEU A 203 -6.52 -7.33 -22.91
N GLU A 204 -7.10 -7.35 -21.71
CA GLU A 204 -7.38 -8.59 -21.00
C GLU A 204 -8.43 -8.36 -19.91
N SER A 205 -9.14 -9.42 -19.55
CA SER A 205 -10.03 -9.47 -18.38
C SER A 205 -9.69 -10.65 -17.49
N PHE A 206 -9.77 -10.46 -16.17
CA PHE A 206 -9.41 -11.45 -15.16
C PHE A 206 -10.58 -11.70 -14.21
N PRO A 207 -10.85 -12.95 -13.82
CA PRO A 207 -10.19 -14.19 -14.26
C PRO A 207 -10.50 -14.53 -15.73
N THR A 208 -9.61 -15.29 -16.39
CA THR A 208 -9.74 -15.70 -17.80
C THR A 208 -10.60 -16.96 -17.99
N GLU A 209 -10.74 -17.80 -16.97
CA GLU A 209 -11.35 -19.13 -17.05
C GLU A 209 -12.88 -19.14 -16.84
N GLY A 210 -13.57 -18.07 -17.23
CA GLY A 210 -15.03 -17.95 -17.14
C GLY A 210 -15.59 -17.77 -15.72
N CYS A 211 -14.84 -18.13 -14.68
CA CYS A 211 -15.18 -17.85 -13.29
C CYS A 211 -15.00 -16.36 -12.96
N LYS A 212 -15.85 -15.82 -12.09
CA LYS A 212 -15.71 -14.42 -11.62
C LYS A 212 -14.73 -14.35 -10.45
N CYS A 213 -14.12 -13.19 -10.26
CA CYS A 213 -13.47 -12.83 -9.00
C CYS A 213 -14.56 -12.44 -7.99
N LYS A 214 -14.58 -13.07 -6.81
CA LYS A 214 -15.68 -12.92 -5.82
C LYS A 214 -15.80 -11.52 -5.21
N TYR A 215 -14.68 -10.84 -4.99
CA TYR A 215 -14.62 -9.53 -4.30
C TYR A 215 -13.83 -8.53 -5.13
N THR A 216 -14.44 -8.09 -6.24
CA THR A 216 -13.77 -7.24 -7.22
C THR A 216 -13.39 -5.86 -6.69
N HIS A 217 -14.16 -5.29 -5.75
CA HIS A 217 -13.86 -3.95 -5.22
C HIS A 217 -12.58 -4.00 -4.38
N ARG A 218 -12.45 -4.99 -3.50
CA ARG A 218 -11.22 -5.21 -2.74
C ARG A 218 -10.02 -5.47 -3.66
N VAL A 219 -10.19 -6.34 -4.65
CA VAL A 219 -9.09 -6.72 -5.54
C VAL A 219 -8.60 -5.54 -6.36
N GLU A 220 -9.51 -4.78 -6.95
CA GLU A 220 -9.14 -3.55 -7.68
C GLU A 220 -8.39 -2.57 -6.78
N ARG A 221 -8.87 -2.36 -5.55
CA ARG A 221 -8.23 -1.46 -4.59
C ARG A 221 -6.80 -1.89 -4.27
N LEU A 222 -6.56 -3.18 -4.05
CA LEU A 222 -5.23 -3.73 -3.80
C LEU A 222 -4.29 -3.52 -5.00
N ILE A 223 -4.80 -3.76 -6.22
CA ILE A 223 -4.06 -3.51 -7.46
C ILE A 223 -3.68 -2.04 -7.59
N HIS A 224 -4.63 -1.12 -7.39
CA HIS A 224 -4.39 0.32 -7.48
C HIS A 224 -3.40 0.82 -6.41
N LEU A 225 -3.46 0.26 -5.20
CA LEU A 225 -2.51 0.58 -4.13
C LEU A 225 -1.09 0.18 -4.51
N GLU A 226 -0.92 -1.03 -5.04
CA GLU A 226 0.40 -1.52 -5.44
C GLU A 226 0.98 -0.79 -6.65
N LEU A 227 0.12 -0.48 -7.63
CA LEU A 227 0.50 0.28 -8.82
C LEU A 227 0.46 1.81 -8.58
N SER A 228 0.30 2.28 -7.35
CA SER A 228 0.13 3.72 -7.06
C SER A 228 1.26 4.60 -7.60
N LYS A 229 2.50 4.06 -7.68
CA LYS A 229 3.66 4.78 -8.24
C LYS A 229 3.56 5.04 -9.74
N THR A 230 2.90 4.15 -10.49
CA THR A 230 2.71 4.31 -11.94
C THR A 230 1.39 4.99 -12.27
N LYS A 231 0.63 5.43 -11.26
CA LYS A 231 -0.64 6.12 -11.47
C LYS A 231 -0.44 7.39 -12.29
N ALA A 232 -1.23 7.54 -13.33
CA ALA A 232 -1.21 8.68 -14.23
C ALA A 232 -2.54 9.42 -14.16
N THR A 233 -2.49 10.71 -14.50
CA THR A 233 -3.66 11.54 -14.75
C THR A 233 -3.54 12.02 -16.18
N LEU A 234 -4.49 11.60 -17.02
CA LEU A 234 -4.58 12.08 -18.39
C LEU A 234 -5.37 13.40 -18.43
N PRO A 235 -5.18 14.22 -19.48
CA PRO A 235 -6.04 15.37 -19.74
C PRO A 235 -7.52 14.98 -19.78
N PRO A 236 -8.45 15.95 -19.61
CA PRO A 236 -9.87 15.71 -19.79
C PRO A 236 -10.18 15.00 -21.11
N CYS A 237 -11.10 14.04 -21.06
CA CYS A 237 -11.49 13.26 -22.23
C CYS A 237 -12.01 14.18 -23.35
N PRO A 238 -11.52 14.06 -24.59
CA PRO A 238 -12.03 14.85 -25.71
C PRO A 238 -13.55 14.68 -25.95
N GLY A 239 -14.08 13.49 -25.65
CA GLY A 239 -15.51 13.17 -25.79
C GLY A 239 -16.35 13.66 -24.60
N CYS A 240 -16.14 13.09 -23.41
CA CYS A 240 -17.00 13.39 -22.26
C CYS A 240 -16.57 14.59 -21.41
N LYS A 241 -15.41 15.20 -21.70
CA LYS A 241 -14.83 16.34 -20.97
C LYS A 241 -14.49 16.08 -19.50
N GLU A 242 -14.66 14.85 -19.01
CA GLU A 242 -14.30 14.43 -17.66
C GLU A 242 -12.85 13.96 -17.58
N VAL A 243 -12.22 14.16 -16.42
CA VAL A 243 -10.92 13.55 -16.10
C VAL A 243 -11.14 12.13 -15.62
N HIS A 244 -10.85 11.16 -16.48
CA HIS A 244 -10.92 9.76 -16.10
C HIS A 244 -9.83 9.41 -15.09
N GLN A 245 -10.20 8.63 -14.08
CA GLN A 245 -9.30 8.14 -13.05
C GLN A 245 -8.81 6.72 -13.36
N GLU A 246 -7.88 6.22 -12.53
CA GLU A 246 -7.40 4.82 -12.57
C GLU A 246 -6.57 4.51 -13.83
N TRP A 247 -5.83 5.49 -14.32
CA TRP A 247 -4.80 5.28 -15.35
C TRP A 247 -3.47 4.92 -14.73
N PHE A 248 -2.74 4.05 -15.40
CA PHE A 248 -1.40 3.61 -15.03
C PHE A 248 -0.50 3.70 -16.24
N LYS A 249 0.67 4.33 -16.07
CA LYS A 249 1.67 4.50 -17.11
C LYS A 249 2.51 3.24 -17.24
N GLY A 250 2.67 2.77 -18.47
CA GLY A 250 3.65 1.76 -18.83
C GLY A 250 5.06 2.32 -18.83
N GLU A 251 5.91 1.83 -17.93
CA GLU A 251 7.32 2.21 -17.86
C GLU A 251 8.19 0.96 -18.06
N SER A 252 8.37 0.55 -19.32
CA SER A 252 9.39 -0.44 -19.65
C SER A 252 10.02 -0.12 -21.00
N ILE A 253 11.34 -0.27 -21.06
CA ILE A 253 12.13 -0.06 -22.29
C ILE A 253 12.21 -1.34 -23.12
N SER A 254 11.94 -2.50 -22.51
CA SER A 254 12.20 -3.81 -23.14
C SER A 254 11.14 -4.24 -24.14
N ASP A 255 9.88 -3.81 -23.98
CA ASP A 255 8.79 -4.12 -24.90
C ASP A 255 8.35 -2.85 -25.61
N SER A 256 8.81 -2.69 -26.86
CA SER A 256 8.49 -1.52 -27.68
C SER A 256 7.02 -1.45 -28.09
N LYS A 257 6.31 -2.59 -28.04
CA LYS A 257 4.91 -2.69 -28.46
C LYS A 257 3.94 -2.47 -27.29
N MET A 258 4.28 -2.96 -26.10
CA MET A 258 3.46 -2.84 -24.88
C MET A 258 4.32 -2.56 -23.63
N PRO A 259 4.93 -1.37 -23.53
CA PRO A 259 5.80 -1.02 -22.42
C PRO A 259 5.05 -1.11 -21.08
N GLY A 260 5.64 -1.81 -20.12
CA GLY A 260 5.17 -1.92 -18.74
C GLY A 260 3.98 -2.88 -18.53
N TRP A 261 3.47 -3.51 -19.60
CA TRP A 261 2.29 -4.38 -19.48
C TRP A 261 2.58 -5.63 -18.64
N LYS A 262 3.75 -6.24 -18.81
CA LYS A 262 4.12 -7.47 -18.11
C LYS A 262 4.12 -7.28 -16.59
N GLU A 263 4.64 -6.14 -16.13
CA GLU A 263 4.70 -5.76 -14.72
C GLU A 263 3.31 -5.48 -14.16
N ILE A 264 2.48 -4.72 -14.89
CA ILE A 264 1.09 -4.43 -14.51
C ILE A 264 0.27 -5.73 -14.44
N ARG A 265 0.35 -6.56 -15.47
CA ARG A 265 -0.34 -7.85 -15.54
C ARG A 265 0.05 -8.75 -14.38
N ALA A 266 1.34 -8.81 -14.02
CA ALA A 266 1.82 -9.61 -12.90
C ALA A 266 1.18 -9.18 -11.56
N VAL A 267 0.97 -7.87 -11.35
CA VAL A 267 0.28 -7.36 -10.15
C VAL A 267 -1.20 -7.73 -10.16
N ILE A 268 -1.88 -7.62 -11.30
CA ILE A 268 -3.30 -7.98 -11.44
C ILE A 268 -3.50 -9.47 -11.16
N VAL A 269 -2.75 -10.33 -11.85
CA VAL A 269 -2.81 -11.79 -11.68
C VAL A 269 -2.57 -12.15 -10.22
N LYS A 270 -1.56 -11.56 -9.57
CA LYS A 270 -1.26 -11.81 -8.16
C LYS A 270 -2.45 -11.53 -7.24
N TRP A 271 -3.14 -10.40 -7.38
CA TRP A 271 -4.26 -10.05 -6.50
C TRP A 271 -5.56 -10.80 -6.84
N VAL A 272 -5.76 -11.17 -8.09
CA VAL A 272 -6.86 -12.06 -8.50
C VAL A 272 -6.64 -13.46 -7.94
N THR A 273 -5.44 -14.03 -8.08
CA THR A 273 -5.06 -15.33 -7.49
C THR A 273 -5.15 -15.30 -5.96
N TYR A 274 -4.76 -14.20 -5.31
CA TYR A 274 -4.99 -14.01 -3.88
C TYR A 274 -6.47 -14.18 -3.52
N ALA A 275 -7.36 -13.48 -4.23
CA ALA A 275 -8.79 -13.53 -3.93
C ALA A 275 -9.38 -14.92 -4.16
N GLU A 276 -8.96 -15.61 -5.22
CA GLU A 276 -9.40 -16.97 -5.49
C GLU A 276 -8.92 -17.97 -4.42
N ASN A 277 -7.68 -17.82 -3.94
CA ASN A 277 -7.11 -18.69 -2.92
C ASN A 277 -7.72 -18.45 -1.53
N VAL A 278 -8.03 -17.20 -1.20
CA VAL A 278 -8.57 -16.84 0.12
C VAL A 278 -10.09 -17.02 0.20
N TYR A 279 -10.81 -16.52 -0.82
CA TYR A 279 -12.27 -16.40 -0.77
C TYR A 279 -13.01 -17.41 -1.67
N GLY A 280 -12.28 -18.10 -2.55
CA GLY A 280 -12.84 -18.97 -3.58
C GLY A 280 -13.25 -18.21 -4.86
N PRO A 281 -13.67 -18.96 -5.89
CA PRO A 281 -14.23 -18.36 -7.10
C PRO A 281 -15.53 -17.62 -6.79
N GLY A 282 -15.81 -16.58 -7.58
CA GLY A 282 -17.12 -15.91 -7.62
C GLY A 282 -18.07 -16.66 -8.55
N LEU A 283 -19.29 -16.87 -8.08
CA LEU A 283 -20.42 -17.41 -8.86
C LEU A 283 -21.09 -16.26 -9.65
#